data_AF-A0A627HS78-F1
#
_entry.id   AF-A0A627HS78-F1
#
_cell.length_a   1.000
_cell.length_b   1.000
_cell.length_c   1.000
_cell.angle_alpha   90.00
_cell.angle_beta   90.00
_cell.angle_gamma   90.00
#
_symmetry.space_group_name_H-M   'P 1'
#
loop_
_entity.id
_entity.type
_entity.pdbx_description
1 polymer ?
#
loop_
_entity_poly.entity_id
_entity_poly.type
_entity_poly.pdbx_seq_one_letter_code
_entity_poly.pdbx_strand_id
1 'polypeptide(L)'
;MPDAIIAASDILAIGAMHQAKKMGINIPEELSIIGFDNIPIAKMLSPQLSTIHQPAEKIGEIALKILDDKINFPEKPSQAVIL
;
A
#
# COMPACT_ATOMS: atom_id res chain seq x y z
N MET A 1 4.86 -23.43 -7.48
CA MET A 1 4.21 -22.29 -6.78
C MET A 1 4.89 -21.02 -7.25
N PRO A 2 4.25 -19.84 -7.16
CA PRO A 2 4.95 -18.58 -7.38
C PRO A 2 5.99 -18.38 -6.26
N ASP A 3 7.11 -17.75 -6.58
CA ASP A 3 8.18 -17.46 -5.62
C ASP A 3 7.92 -16.16 -4.83
N ALA A 4 6.98 -15.33 -5.30
CA ALA A 4 6.63 -14.07 -4.67
C ALA A 4 5.16 -13.64 -4.84
N ILE A 5 4.67 -12.81 -3.92
CA ILE A 5 3.37 -12.14 -3.97
C ILE A 5 3.58 -10.62 -3.84
N ILE A 6 2.94 -9.87 -4.75
CA ILE A 6 2.76 -8.41 -4.63
C ILE A 6 1.30 -8.16 -4.27
N ALA A 7 1.05 -7.78 -3.03
CA ALA A 7 -0.30 -7.50 -2.56
C ALA A 7 -0.69 -6.05 -2.87
N ALA A 8 -1.97 -5.82 -3.19
CA ALA A 8 -2.51 -4.49 -3.43
C ALA A 8 -2.63 -3.62 -2.16
N SER A 9 -2.49 -4.21 -0.97
CA SER A 9 -2.44 -3.52 0.32
C SER A 9 -1.71 -4.36 1.37
N ASP A 10 -1.26 -3.71 2.44
CA ASP A 10 -0.61 -4.36 3.58
C ASP A 10 -1.55 -5.33 4.28
N ILE A 11 -2.84 -5.04 4.35
CA ILE A 11 -3.84 -5.95 4.94
C ILE A 11 -3.92 -7.26 4.16
N LEU A 12 -3.90 -7.20 2.82
CA LEU A 12 -3.88 -8.39 1.98
C LEU A 12 -2.56 -9.15 2.12
N ALA A 13 -1.43 -8.46 2.18
CA ALA A 13 -0.12 -9.06 2.42
C ALA A 13 -0.08 -9.80 3.78
N ILE A 14 -0.59 -9.18 4.84
CA ILE A 14 -0.68 -9.78 6.17
C ILE A 14 -1.54 -11.05 6.15
N GLY A 15 -2.67 -11.02 5.44
CA GLY A 15 -3.51 -12.20 5.24
C GLY A 15 -2.75 -13.34 4.53
N ALA A 16 -1.98 -13.01 3.49
CA ALA A 16 -1.14 -13.97 2.78
C ALA A 16 -0.02 -14.54 3.68
N MET A 17 0.67 -13.69 4.45
CA MET A 17 1.69 -14.12 5.42
C MET A 17 1.11 -15.06 6.47
N HIS A 18 -0.08 -14.74 6.99
CA HIS A 18 -0.77 -15.59 7.97
C HIS A 18 -1.09 -16.97 7.40
N GLN A 19 -1.59 -17.02 6.16
CA GLN A 19 -1.91 -18.29 5.52
C GLN A 19 -0.65 -19.09 5.15
N ALA A 20 0.39 -18.44 4.64
CA ALA A 20 1.68 -19.08 4.37
C ALA A 20 2.25 -19.73 5.65
N LYS A 21 2.20 -19.00 6.78
CA LYS A 21 2.60 -19.52 8.10
C LYS A 21 1.77 -20.75 8.51
N LYS A 22 0.46 -20.75 8.31
CA LYS A 22 -0.41 -21.92 8.58
C LYS A 22 -0.06 -23.13 7.71
N MET A 23 0.43 -22.89 6.50
CA MET A 23 0.87 -23.93 5.56
C MET A 23 2.31 -24.40 5.82
N GLY A 24 3.01 -23.79 6.78
CA GLY A 24 4.41 -24.11 7.07
C GLY A 24 5.41 -23.57 6.04
N ILE A 25 5.00 -22.60 5.21
CA ILE A 25 5.86 -21.95 4.21
C ILE A 25 6.69 -20.88 4.90
N ASN A 26 8.01 -20.91 4.72
CA ASN A 26 8.93 -19.92 5.28
C ASN A 26 8.96 -18.64 4.44
N ILE A 27 8.85 -17.51 5.13
CA ILE A 27 8.95 -16.16 4.55
C ILE A 27 10.20 -15.51 5.15
N PRO A 28 11.12 -14.97 4.33
CA PRO A 28 11.06 -14.83 2.86
C PRO A 28 11.63 -16.02 2.05
N GLU A 29 12.13 -17.08 2.68
CA GLU A 29 12.99 -18.09 2.04
C GLU A 29 12.29 -18.90 0.94
N GLU A 30 11.03 -19.28 1.15
CA GLU A 30 10.25 -20.07 0.20
C GLU A 30 9.18 -19.25 -0.53
N LEU A 31 8.73 -18.16 0.09
CA LEU A 31 7.78 -17.23 -0.51
C LEU A 31 8.07 -15.81 -0.03
N SER A 32 8.43 -14.94 -0.97
CA SER A 32 8.57 -13.50 -0.70
C SER A 32 7.21 -12.80 -0.79
N ILE A 33 6.94 -11.88 0.12
CA ILE A 33 5.67 -11.14 0.15
C ILE A 33 5.96 -9.65 0.33
N ILE A 34 5.42 -8.83 -0.57
CA ILE A 34 5.43 -7.38 -0.44
C ILE A 34 4.02 -6.82 -0.36
N GLY A 35 3.84 -5.81 0.48
CA GLY A 35 2.60 -5.04 0.65
C GLY A 35 2.65 -3.67 -0.01
N PHE A 36 1.62 -2.88 0.29
CA PHE A 36 1.38 -1.54 -0.21
C PHE A 36 0.63 -0.79 0.90
N ASP A 37 1.02 0.45 1.24
CA ASP A 37 0.45 1.40 2.23
C ASP A 37 1.46 1.80 3.32
N ASN A 38 2.32 0.88 3.78
CA ASN A 38 3.20 1.05 4.95
C ASN A 38 2.45 1.44 6.23
N ILE A 39 1.39 0.68 6.56
CA ILE A 39 0.63 0.88 7.79
C ILE A 39 1.49 0.51 9.03
N PRO A 40 1.23 1.11 10.21
CA PRO A 40 2.08 0.90 11.40
C PRO A 40 2.32 -0.56 11.78
N ILE A 41 1.30 -1.42 11.61
CA ILE A 41 1.39 -2.84 11.95
C ILE A 41 2.41 -3.61 11.08
N ALA A 42 2.74 -3.14 9.87
CA ALA A 42 3.72 -3.79 8.99
C ALA A 42 5.10 -4.00 9.67
N LYS A 43 5.49 -3.04 10.53
CA LYS A 43 6.75 -3.08 11.30
C LYS A 43 6.69 -3.95 12.55
N MET A 44 5.50 -4.38 12.96
CA MET A 44 5.26 -5.18 14.17
C MET A 44 5.14 -6.69 13.89
N LEU A 45 5.16 -7.08 12.61
CA LEU A 45 5.09 -8.48 12.20
C LEU A 45 6.43 -9.19 12.36
N SER A 46 6.38 -10.53 12.35
CA SER A 46 7.56 -11.38 12.30
C SER A 46 7.39 -12.45 11.22
N PRO A 47 8.16 -12.39 10.11
CA PRO A 47 9.09 -11.30 9.75
C PRO A 47 8.36 -9.95 9.53
N GLN A 48 9.10 -8.83 9.54
CA GLN A 48 8.51 -7.52 9.20
C GLN A 48 8.06 -7.51 7.73
N LEU A 49 6.94 -6.86 7.44
CA LEU A 49 6.43 -6.77 6.07
C LEU A 49 7.21 -5.72 5.28
N SER A 50 7.82 -6.14 4.17
CA SER A 50 8.30 -5.22 3.14
C SER A 50 7.11 -4.61 2.41
N THR A 51 7.06 -3.29 2.27
CA THR A 51 5.89 -2.58 1.74
C THR A 51 6.24 -1.26 1.08
N ILE A 52 5.43 -0.83 0.12
CA ILE A 52 5.52 0.47 -0.54
C ILE A 52 4.80 1.51 0.33
N HIS A 53 5.52 2.56 0.72
CA HIS A 53 4.93 3.69 1.43
C HIS A 53 4.20 4.62 0.45
N GLN A 54 2.90 4.82 0.68
CA GLN A 54 2.11 5.83 -0.04
C GLN A 54 2.09 7.14 0.75
N PRO A 55 2.37 8.30 0.13
CA PRO A 55 2.33 9.59 0.80
C PRO A 55 0.88 10.10 0.96
N ALA A 56 0.06 9.36 1.71
CA ALA A 56 -1.38 9.57 1.82
C ALA A 56 -1.77 10.98 2.28
N GLU A 57 -1.00 11.57 3.20
CA GLU A 57 -1.18 12.95 3.65
C GLU A 57 -1.04 13.94 2.49
N LYS A 58 0.01 13.79 1.67
CA LYS A 58 0.25 14.64 0.51
C LYS A 58 -0.82 14.48 -0.57
N ILE A 59 -1.31 13.25 -0.77
CA ILE A 59 -2.45 12.98 -1.66
C ILE A 59 -3.68 13.77 -1.19
N GLY A 60 -3.98 13.71 0.11
CA GLY A 60 -5.10 14.43 0.72
C GLY A 60 -4.99 15.96 0.57
N GLU A 61 -3.81 16.53 0.86
CA GLU A 61 -3.54 17.96 0.69
C GLU A 61 -3.80 18.42 -0.75
N ILE A 62 -3.29 17.68 -1.72
CA ILE A 62 -3.41 18.01 -3.15
C ILE A 62 -4.86 17.84 -3.62
N ALA A 63 -5.53 16.77 -3.19
CA ALA A 63 -6.94 16.53 -3.52
C ALA A 63 -7.84 17.67 -3.02
N LEU A 64 -7.62 18.15 -1.79
CA LEU A 64 -8.36 19.30 -1.24
C LEU A 64 -8.10 20.57 -2.04
N LYS A 65 -6.85 20.83 -2.42
CA LYS A 65 -6.51 21.99 -3.26
C LYS A 65 -7.19 21.93 -4.63
N ILE A 66 -7.18 20.76 -5.27
CA ILE A 66 -7.85 20.56 -6.57
C ILE A 66 -9.36 20.74 -6.44
N LEU A 67 -9.96 20.27 -5.34
CA LEU A 67 -11.39 20.43 -5.07
C LEU A 67 -11.75 21.90 -4.87
N ASP A 68 -10.99 22.64 -4.05
CA ASP A 68 -11.21 24.08 -3.83
C ASP A 68 -11.08 24.89 -5.12
N ASP A 69 -10.06 24.59 -5.92
CA ASP A 69 -9.89 25.14 -7.26
C ASP A 69 -11.10 24.87 -8.16
N LYS A 70 -11.68 23.66 -8.10
CA LYS A 70 -12.83 23.28 -8.93
C LYS A 70 -14.13 23.96 -8.48
N ILE A 71 -14.30 24.19 -7.19
CA ILE A 71 -15.45 24.92 -6.62
C ILE A 71 -15.40 26.39 -7.03
N ASN A 72 -14.23 27.04 -6.90
CA ASN A 72 -14.06 28.45 -7.18
C ASN A 72 -13.92 28.76 -8.69
N PHE A 73 -13.41 27.80 -9.46
CA PHE A 73 -13.17 27.94 -10.90
C PHE A 73 -13.65 26.69 -11.68
N PRO A 74 -14.97 26.54 -11.90
CA PRO A 74 -15.53 25.34 -12.54
C PRO A 74 -14.98 25.05 -13.94
N GLU A 75 -14.60 26.09 -14.68
CA GLU A 75 -14.02 26.00 -16.04
C GLU A 75 -12.57 25.49 -16.05
N LYS A 76 -11.91 25.43 -14.88
CA LYS A 76 -10.51 24.98 -14.78
C LYS A 76 -10.42 23.49 -15.19
N PRO A 77 -9.46 23.12 -16.07
CA PRO A 77 -9.31 21.75 -16.52
C PRO A 77 -8.90 20.83 -15.37
N SER A 78 -9.33 19.56 -15.45
CA SER A 78 -8.96 18.54 -14.47
C SER A 78 -7.45 18.35 -14.42
N GLN A 79 -6.92 18.16 -13.22
CA GLN A 79 -5.50 17.94 -12.98
C GLN A 79 -5.25 16.50 -12.57
N ALA A 80 -4.27 15.86 -13.21
CA ALA A 80 -3.73 14.58 -12.78
C ALA A 80 -2.36 14.82 -12.13
N VAL A 81 -2.18 14.35 -10.91
CA VAL A 81 -0.95 14.51 -10.14
C VAL A 81 -0.46 13.12 -9.72
N ILE A 82 0.82 12.83 -9.96
CA ILE A 82 1.50 11.60 -9.57
C ILE A 82 2.57 11.99 -8.54
N LEU A 83 2.59 11.28 -7.41
CA LEU A 83 3.48 11.51 -6.27
C LEU A 83 4.51 10.39 -6.13
#